data_AF-A0A165NSI1-F1
#
_entry.id   AF-A0A165NSI1-F1
#
_cell.length_a   1.000
_cell.length_b   1.000
_cell.length_c   1.000
_cell.angle_alpha   90.00
_cell.angle_beta   90.00
_cell.angle_gamma   90.00
#
_symmetry.space_group_name_H-M   'P 1'
#
loop_
_entity.id
_entity.type
_entity.pdbx_description
1 polymer ?
#
loop_
_entity_poly.entity_id
_entity_poly.type
_entity_poly.pdbx_seq_one_letter_code
_entity_poly.pdbx_strand_id
1 'polypeptide(L)' 'MPSQQLLNTLSLGLLTDSSVLSETGWILGLNQELLFWVPPIHRRGLFRPSNVAVISQLPTKLNFATFVHGKHWAECHNPM' A
#
# COMPACT_ATOMS: atom_id res chain seq x y z
N MET A 1 22.61 -15.83 -3.00
CA MET A 1 21.64 -15.12 -3.87
C MET A 1 21.01 -13.97 -3.08
N PRO A 2 21.58 -12.73 -3.13
CA PRO A 2 21.14 -11.62 -2.29
C PRO A 2 20.31 -10.55 -3.03
N SER A 3 20.18 -10.61 -4.35
CA SER A 3 19.57 -9.53 -5.15
C SER A 3 18.05 -9.41 -5.01
N GLN A 4 17.35 -10.48 -4.63
CA GLN A 4 15.89 -10.46 -4.46
C GLN A 4 15.44 -9.84 -3.12
N GLN A 5 16.31 -9.79 -2.10
CA GLN A 5 15.95 -9.17 -0.81
C GLN A 5 16.02 -7.65 -0.85
N LEU A 6 16.89 -7.07 -1.68
CA LEU A 6 17.10 -5.63 -1.77
C LEU A 6 15.92 -4.90 -2.44
N LEU A 7 15.22 -5.56 -3.36
CA LEU A 7 14.03 -5.00 -4.02
C LEU A 7 12.80 -5.01 -3.10
N ASN A 8 12.72 -5.97 -2.18
CA ASN A 8 11.63 -6.05 -1.20
C ASN A 8 11.76 -5.00 -0.08
N THR A 9 12.99 -4.57 0.24
CA THR A 9 13.24 -3.54 1.25
C THR A 9 12.81 -2.13 0.85
N LEU A 10 12.70 -1.81 -0.45
CA LEU A 10 12.25 -0.50 -0.92
C LEU A 10 10.72 -0.38 -1.02
N SER A 11 10.01 -1.49 -1.21
CA SER A 11 8.53 -1.55 -1.20
C SER A 11 7.92 -1.56 0.22
N LEU A 12 8.71 -1.79 1.26
CA LEU A 12 8.22 -2.03 2.62
C LEU A 12 7.89 -0.76 3.42
N GLY A 13 8.27 0.41 2.93
CA GLY A 13 8.20 1.66 3.71
C GLY A 13 6.91 2.45 3.58
N LEU A 14 6.06 2.16 2.59
CA LEU A 14 4.89 3.02 2.31
C LEU A 14 3.73 2.75 3.26
N LEU A 15 3.35 1.48 3.46
CA LEU A 15 2.31 1.09 4.40
C LEU A 15 2.97 0.43 5.61
N THR A 16 2.88 1.07 6.77
CA THR A 16 3.40 0.58 8.05
C THR A 16 2.24 0.31 9.01
N ASP A 17 2.52 -0.35 10.14
CA ASP A 17 1.50 -0.55 11.18
C ASP A 17 1.15 0.75 11.92
N SER A 18 1.99 1.79 11.80
CA SER A 18 1.68 3.14 12.24
C SER A 18 0.80 3.93 11.26
N SER A 19 0.57 3.42 10.05
CA SER A 19 -0.30 4.09 9.08
C SER A 19 -1.77 4.00 9.50
N VAL A 20 -2.48 5.12 9.39
CA VAL A 20 -3.88 5.24 9.82
C VAL A 20 -4.81 5.30 8.61
N LEU A 21 -5.89 4.52 8.62
CA LEU A 21 -6.98 4.68 7.64
C LEU A 21 -7.96 5.73 8.15
N SER A 22 -8.03 6.87 7.48
CA SER A 22 -8.98 7.94 7.78
C SER A 22 -10.42 7.56 7.39
N GLU A 23 -11.40 8.29 7.92
CA GLU A 23 -12.81 8.13 7.57
C GLU A 23 -13.09 8.36 6.07
N THR A 24 -12.35 9.29 5.47
CA THR A 24 -12.44 9.59 4.03
C THR A 24 -11.79 8.51 3.15
N GLY A 25 -11.06 7.57 3.75
CA GLY A 25 -10.44 6.44 3.07
C GLY A 25 -8.97 6.62 2.71
N TRP A 26 -8.34 7.72 3.13
CA TRP A 26 -6.92 7.92 2.92
C TRP A 26 -6.11 7.12 3.94
N ILE A 27 -5.06 6.47 3.47
CA ILE A 27 -4.00 5.96 4.32
C ILE A 27 -3.03 7.10 4.59
N LEU A 28 -2.88 7.42 5.87
CA LEU A 28 -1.99 8.46 6.38
C LEU A 28 -0.70 7.83 6.89
N GLY A 29 0.43 8.41 6.51
CA GLY A 29 1.72 8.07 7.08
C GLY A 29 1.91 8.66 8.48
N LEU A 30 3.08 8.43 9.06
CA LEU A 30 3.39 8.84 10.43
C LEU A 30 3.32 10.38 10.61
N ASN A 31 3.63 11.13 9.56
CA ASN A 31 3.61 12.60 9.57
C ASN A 31 2.28 13.16 9.01
N GLN A 32 1.22 12.35 8.97
CA GLN A 32 -0.09 12.69 8.39
C GLN A 32 -0.06 12.97 6.88
N GLU A 33 1.00 12.55 6.20
CA GLU A 33 1.09 12.61 4.75
C GLU A 33 0.08 11.65 4.10
N LEU A 34 -0.55 12.10 3.01
CA LEU A 34 -1.45 11.26 2.22
C LEU A 34 -0.62 10.28 1.39
N LEU A 35 -0.73 8.99 1.69
CA LEU A 35 0.01 7.95 0.97
C LEU A 35 -0.78 7.47 -0.25
N PHE A 36 -2.00 6.99 -0.03
CA PHE A 36 -2.93 6.57 -1.09
C PHE A 36 -4.36 6.47 -0.56
N TRP A 37 -5.33 6.46 -1.47
CA TRP A 37 -6.74 6.33 -1.14
C TRP A 37 -7.23 4.89 -1.32
N VAL A 38 -8.04 4.41 -0.38
CA VAL A 38 -8.64 3.07 -0.39
C VAL A 38 -10.15 3.18 -0.64
N PRO A 39 -10.66 2.57 -1.72
CA PRO A 39 -12.09 2.53 -1.98
C PRO A 39 -12.86 1.83 -0.86
N PRO A 40 -14.08 2.28 -0.50
CA PRO A 40 -14.86 1.74 0.62
C PRO A 40 -14.97 0.22 0.68
N ILE A 41 -15.14 -0.43 -0.48
CA ILE A 41 -15.30 -1.88 -0.58
C ILE A 41 -14.05 -2.66 -0.11
N HIS A 42 -12.86 -2.08 -0.24
CA HIS A 42 -11.59 -2.72 0.11
C HIS A 42 -11.15 -2.45 1.56
N ARG A 43 -11.76 -1.47 2.24
CA ARG A 43 -11.29 -0.99 3.56
C ARG A 43 -11.32 -2.07 4.64
N ARG A 44 -12.41 -2.87 4.71
CA ARG A 44 -12.55 -3.92 5.74
C ARG A 44 -11.61 -5.11 5.52
N GLY A 45 -11.30 -5.41 4.27
CA GLY A 45 -10.45 -6.54 3.89
C GLY A 45 -8.98 -6.16 3.71
N LEU A 46 -8.59 -4.92 4.00
CA LEU A 46 -7.25 -4.43 3.71
C LEU A 46 -6.21 -5.13 4.59
N PHE A 47 -5.23 -5.75 3.94
CA PHE A 47 -4.12 -6.42 4.61
C PHE A 47 -3.13 -5.38 5.15
N ARG A 48 -2.90 -5.41 6.47
CA ARG A 48 -1.87 -4.60 7.15
C ARG A 48 -0.55 -5.37 7.25
N PRO A 49 0.60 -4.69 7.36
CA PRO A 49 1.91 -5.36 7.44
C PRO A 49 2.01 -6.41 8.54
N SER A 50 1.51 -6.13 9.75
CA SER A 50 1.51 -7.08 10.88
C SER A 50 0.35 -8.09 10.88
N ASN A 51 -0.52 -8.10 9.87
CA ASN A 51 -1.57 -9.11 9.79
C ASN A 51 -0.97 -10.45 9.33
N VAL A 52 -1.28 -11.54 10.04
CA VAL A 52 -0.97 -12.90 9.58
C VAL A 52 -2.03 -13.38 8.58
N ALA A 53 -3.30 -13.03 8.82
CA ALA A 53 -4.43 -13.35 7.95
C ALA A 53 -5.52 -12.28 8.07
N VAL A 54 -6.34 -12.12 7.03
CA VAL A 54 -7.55 -11.29 7.04
C VAL A 54 -8.73 -12.15 6.57
N ILE A 55 -9.74 -12.29 7.43
CA ILE A 55 -10.99 -13.00 7.10
C ILE A 55 -12.03 -11.94 6.74
N SER A 56 -12.30 -11.78 5.45
CA SER A 56 -13.35 -10.87 4.96
C SER A 56 -13.95 -11.41 3.66
N GLN A 57 -15.11 -10.86 3.26
CA GLN A 57 -15.72 -11.18 1.97
C GLN A 57 -14.83 -10.76 0.77
N LEU A 58 -13.99 -9.74 0.95
CA LEU A 58 -13.10 -9.22 -0.10
C LEU A 58 -11.71 -8.87 0.48
N PRO A 59 -10.86 -9.88 0.77
CA PRO A 59 -9.52 -9.62 1.26
C PRO A 59 -8.71 -8.88 0.17
N THR A 60 -8.05 -7.80 0.56
CA THR A 60 -7.33 -6.90 -0.36
C THR A 60 -5.90 -6.76 0.11
N LYS A 61 -4.95 -7.29 -0.66
CA LYS A 61 -3.51 -7.14 -0.40
C LYS A 61 -2.91 -6.20 -1.44
N LEU A 62 -2.23 -5.16 -0.96
CA LEU A 62 -1.54 -4.21 -1.83
C LEU A 62 -0.17 -4.76 -2.22
N ASN A 63 0.18 -4.57 -3.49
CA ASN A 63 1.50 -4.87 -4.01
C ASN A 63 2.16 -3.56 -4.47
N PHE A 64 3.23 -3.17 -3.80
CA PHE A 64 3.97 -1.93 -4.11
C PHE A 64 5.17 -2.16 -5.03
N ALA A 65 5.42 -3.39 -5.49
CA ALA A 65 6.63 -3.73 -6.26
C ALA A 65 6.80 -2.90 -7.55
N THR A 66 5.68 -2.50 -8.17
CA THR A 66 5.66 -1.67 -9.38
C THR A 66 4.99 -0.32 -9.13
N PHE A 67 4.89 0.09 -7.86
CA PHE A 67 4.23 1.34 -7.52
C PHE A 67 5.12 2.51 -7.91
N VAL A 68 4.72 3.23 -8.96
CA VAL A 68 5.45 4.40 -9.42
C VAL A 68 5.10 5.61 -8.55
N HIS A 69 6.11 6.29 -8.02
CA HIS A 69 5.94 7.40 -7.10
C HIS A 69 6.75 8.64 -7.52
N GLY A 70 6.35 9.80 -7.01
CA GLY A 70 7.05 11.06 -7.24
C GLY A 70 7.00 11.53 -8.70
N LYS A 71 8.14 11.96 -9.27
CA LYS A 71 8.21 12.56 -10.61
C LYS A 71 7.81 11.62 -11.75
N HIS A 72 7.87 10.31 -11.51
CA HIS A 72 7.55 9.30 -12.51
C HIS A 72 6.07 8.89 -12.49
N TRP A 73 5.20 9.54 -11.68
CA TRP A 73 3.79 9.13 -11.51
C TRP A 73 3.03 8.91 -12.84
N ALA A 74 3.38 9.64 -13.89
CA ALA A 74 2.78 9.51 -15.23
C ALA A 74 3.03 8.15 -15.89
N GLU A 75 4.12 7.45 -15.53
CA GLU A 75 4.44 6.11 -16.03
C GLU A 75 3.50 5.04 -15.47
N CYS A 76 2.73 5.35 -14.42
CA CYS A 76 1.70 4.46 -13.90
C CYS A 76 0.52 4.28 -14.88
N HIS A 77 0.31 5.23 -15.80
CA HIS A 77 -0.64 5.13 -16.89
C HIS A 77 0.09 4.56 -18.11
N ASN A 78 0.35 3.26 -18.10
CA ASN A 78 0.74 2.57 -19.34
C ASN A 78 -0.54 1.99 -19.96
N PRO A 79 -1.10 2.60 -21.02
CA PRO A 79 -2.23 2.03 -21.74
C PRO A 79 -1.68 0.88 -22.57
N MET A 80 -1.68 -0.32 -21.99
CA MET A 80 -1.67 -1.54 -22.80
C MET A 80 -3.06 -1.72 -23.39
#